data_AF-A0A6V8MF44-F1
#
_entry.id   AF-A0A6V8MF44-F1
#
_cell.length_a   1.000
_cell.length_b   1.000
_cell.length_c   1.000
_cell.angle_alpha   90.00
_cell.angle_beta   90.00
_cell.angle_gamma   90.00
#
_symmetry.space_group_name_H-M   'P 1'
#
loop_
_entity.id
_entity.type
_entity.pdbx_description
1 polymer ?
#
loop_
_entity_poly.entity_id
_entity_poly.type
_entity_poly.pdbx_seq_one_letter_code
_entity_poly.pdbx_strand_id
1 'polypeptide(L)'
;MKGNSGLAAAFALLGMLALSSCGGSGGGGATVTPAVNGAQYVVFAWNDLGMHCLNPSYDTAVILPPYNTVWAQVVKRGAPPQVVTGGVSVEYRMLNNTTSVTKGNFGQFWTYVLQLFKVTLAPDTGLNLDTPTLHNGLSGTMVAKGDHFQVNGIPVTPLDDAKVWNPYQVVEVTVKDQSGTVLAQTRATVPTSDEINCAKCHDGNPNPFVDILQKHDANLSTALMSRRPVLCAECHGSPALGQTGRGSSGKYLSEAIHGFHASVGAACYDCHPGTSTRCNRSLAHTAADGNCSNVSCHGPLAAMATAIANGSKVPWVTEPKCATCHAGVAEVDTGTTLYRNAAGHGGIYCAGCHGSPHAMVPSREASDNYQALQYQSVAKSLGSCGVCHSGSRGAGTGEFLSEHGSGRRSTACNICHTAVTSVDTTRWPHQYQWKNR
;
A
#
# COMPACT_ATOMS: atom_id res chain seq x y z
N MET A 1 -52.82 31.27 -58.77
CA MET A 1 -51.59 31.82 -59.38
C MET A 1 -50.41 31.02 -58.86
N LYS A 2 -49.57 30.48 -59.78
CA LYS A 2 -48.17 30.01 -59.67
C LYS A 2 -47.67 29.65 -58.24
N GLY A 3 -47.17 28.47 -57.90
CA GLY A 3 -46.51 27.41 -58.66
C GLY A 3 -45.37 26.85 -57.78
N ASN A 4 -45.00 25.58 -58.02
CA ASN A 4 -43.84 24.81 -57.51
C ASN A 4 -43.92 24.28 -56.06
N SER A 5 -44.07 22.97 -55.81
CA SER A 5 -43.31 21.75 -56.19
C SER A 5 -42.09 21.48 -55.28
N GLY A 6 -42.16 20.39 -54.51
CA GLY A 6 -41.02 19.82 -53.80
C GLY A 6 -41.42 18.68 -52.85
N LEU A 7 -41.42 17.45 -53.38
CA LEU A 7 -41.50 16.19 -52.62
C LEU A 7 -40.43 16.12 -51.52
N ALA A 8 -40.78 15.58 -50.35
CA ALA A 8 -39.95 14.58 -49.66
C ALA A 8 -40.76 13.84 -48.59
N ALA A 9 -40.59 12.52 -48.58
CA ALA A 9 -41.31 11.55 -47.77
C ALA A 9 -41.09 11.71 -46.26
N ALA A 10 -42.15 11.46 -45.51
CA ALA A 10 -42.12 11.27 -44.07
C ALA A 10 -41.49 9.91 -43.74
N PHE A 11 -40.38 9.92 -42.99
CA PHE A 11 -39.91 8.76 -42.24
C PHE A 11 -39.89 9.14 -40.77
N ALA A 12 -40.75 8.48 -40.00
CA ALA A 12 -40.74 8.50 -38.55
C ALA A 12 -39.49 7.75 -38.06
N LEU A 13 -38.63 8.41 -37.29
CA LEU A 13 -37.61 7.76 -36.49
C LEU A 13 -37.84 8.11 -35.01
N LEU A 14 -38.13 7.07 -34.22
CA LEU A 14 -38.10 7.09 -32.77
C LEU A 14 -36.74 7.61 -32.29
N GLY A 15 -36.72 8.74 -31.59
CA GLY A 15 -35.55 9.21 -30.87
C GLY A 15 -35.30 8.35 -29.63
N MET A 16 -34.34 7.43 -29.71
CA MET A 16 -33.68 6.88 -28.53
C MET A 16 -32.76 7.95 -27.94
N LEU A 17 -33.14 8.53 -26.79
CA LEU A 17 -32.21 9.28 -25.95
C LEU A 17 -31.19 8.30 -25.36
N ALA A 18 -30.01 8.23 -25.95
CA ALA A 18 -28.84 7.65 -25.31
C ALA A 18 -28.35 8.62 -24.22
N LEU A 19 -28.56 8.26 -22.96
CA LEU A 19 -27.89 8.86 -21.82
C LEU A 19 -26.39 8.62 -21.96
N SER A 20 -25.66 9.65 -22.38
CA SER A 20 -24.20 9.69 -22.34
C SER A 20 -23.73 9.67 -20.89
N SER A 21 -23.43 8.48 -20.40
CA SER A 21 -22.62 8.28 -19.20
C SER A 21 -21.25 8.95 -19.43
N CYS A 22 -20.91 9.91 -18.58
CA CYS A 22 -19.56 10.41 -18.42
C CYS A 22 -18.69 9.27 -17.88
N GLY A 23 -18.12 8.48 -18.79
CA GLY A 23 -17.14 7.45 -18.49
C GLY A 23 -15.85 8.08 -17.98
N GLY A 24 -15.55 7.86 -16.71
CA GLY A 24 -14.23 8.10 -16.15
C GLY A 24 -13.18 7.29 -16.92
N SER A 25 -12.25 8.02 -17.54
CA SER A 25 -11.04 7.47 -18.12
C SER A 25 -10.15 6.93 -17.00
N GLY A 26 -9.96 5.60 -16.94
CA GLY A 26 -9.04 5.00 -15.98
C GLY A 26 -8.91 3.49 -16.19
N GLY A 27 -7.75 3.05 -16.69
CA GLY A 27 -7.31 1.66 -16.54
C GLY A 27 -7.46 0.76 -17.77
N GLY A 28 -6.88 1.15 -18.90
CA GLY A 28 -6.54 0.21 -19.98
C GLY A 28 -5.42 -0.74 -19.54
N GLY A 29 -5.73 -1.70 -18.67
CA GLY A 29 -4.85 -2.81 -18.31
C GLY A 29 -5.59 -4.11 -18.56
N ALA A 30 -4.98 -5.03 -19.32
CA ALA A 30 -5.50 -6.35 -19.72
C ALA A 30 -6.42 -6.98 -18.66
N THR A 31 -7.53 -7.58 -19.05
CA THR A 31 -8.48 -8.22 -18.13
C THR A 31 -7.74 -9.19 -17.19
N VAL A 32 -7.68 -8.88 -15.90
CA VAL A 32 -7.28 -9.89 -14.90
C VAL A 32 -8.40 -10.89 -14.88
N THR A 33 -8.12 -12.09 -15.36
CA THR A 33 -9.02 -13.21 -15.15
C THR A 33 -9.05 -13.46 -13.64
N PRO A 34 -10.19 -13.24 -12.95
CA PRO A 34 -10.28 -13.57 -11.54
C PRO A 34 -9.90 -15.04 -11.33
N ALA A 35 -9.47 -15.42 -10.12
CA ALA A 35 -9.39 -16.85 -9.82
C ALA A 35 -10.81 -17.42 -9.95
N VAL A 36 -11.08 -18.05 -11.09
CA VAL A 36 -12.37 -18.65 -11.41
C VAL A 36 -12.60 -19.86 -10.50
N ASN A 37 -13.87 -20.24 -10.33
CA ASN A 37 -14.22 -21.53 -9.76
C ASN A 37 -13.43 -22.63 -10.50
N GLY A 38 -12.55 -23.35 -9.79
CA GLY A 38 -11.67 -24.37 -10.35
C GLY A 38 -10.17 -24.03 -10.39
N ALA A 39 -9.75 -22.78 -10.15
CA ALA A 39 -8.32 -22.45 -10.04
C ALA A 39 -7.65 -23.29 -8.94
N GLN A 40 -6.46 -23.85 -9.16
CA GLN A 40 -5.74 -24.63 -8.13
C GLN A 40 -4.90 -23.76 -7.19
N TYR A 41 -4.61 -22.54 -7.61
CA TYR A 41 -3.79 -21.59 -6.87
C TYR A 41 -4.55 -20.26 -6.73
N VAL A 42 -4.29 -19.56 -5.63
CA VAL A 42 -4.61 -18.14 -5.47
C VAL A 42 -3.37 -17.39 -5.06
N VAL A 43 -3.33 -16.10 -5.36
CA VAL A 43 -2.24 -15.21 -4.97
C VAL A 43 -2.80 -13.96 -4.33
N PHE A 44 -2.31 -13.66 -3.13
CA PHE A 44 -2.58 -12.38 -2.48
C PHE A 44 -1.39 -11.47 -2.72
N ALA A 45 -1.61 -10.18 -3.00
CA ALA A 45 -0.55 -9.19 -3.09
C ALA A 45 -0.93 -7.88 -2.40
N TRP A 46 0.04 -7.22 -1.79
CA TRP A 46 -0.17 -5.95 -1.08
C TRP A 46 1.13 -5.15 -1.00
N ASN A 47 1.01 -3.83 -0.85
CA ASN A 47 2.11 -2.99 -0.40
C ASN A 47 2.28 -3.09 1.13
N ASP A 48 3.51 -3.02 1.63
CA ASP A 48 3.80 -3.23 3.06
C ASP A 48 3.38 -2.08 4.00
N LEU A 49 3.31 -0.83 3.50
CA LEU A 49 3.09 0.37 4.33
C LEU A 49 1.75 1.07 4.10
N GLY A 50 1.15 0.88 2.93
CA GLY A 50 -0.03 1.60 2.44
C GLY A 50 0.25 2.87 1.67
N MET A 51 1.44 3.47 1.79
CA MET A 51 1.90 4.63 1.03
C MET A 51 3.40 4.81 1.24
N HIS A 52 4.15 4.97 0.16
CA HIS A 52 5.52 5.48 0.24
C HIS A 52 5.56 6.98 -0.07
N CYS A 53 6.32 7.74 0.71
CA CYS A 53 6.55 9.16 0.43
C CYS A 53 7.91 9.31 -0.25
N LEU A 54 8.02 10.14 -1.27
CA LEU A 54 9.30 10.46 -1.89
C LEU A 54 9.50 11.98 -2.00
N ASN A 55 10.74 12.38 -2.29
CA ASN A 55 11.04 13.77 -2.56
C ASN A 55 10.52 14.20 -3.95
N PRO A 56 10.06 15.46 -4.10
CA PRO A 56 9.68 16.02 -5.40
C PRO A 56 10.90 16.33 -6.30
N SER A 57 12.10 16.43 -5.73
CA SER A 57 13.38 16.59 -6.45
C SER A 57 14.55 16.04 -5.61
N TYR A 58 15.71 15.81 -6.24
CA TYR A 58 16.87 15.16 -5.61
C TYR A 58 18.17 15.98 -5.66
N ASP A 59 18.11 17.23 -6.13
CA ASP A 59 19.25 18.13 -6.32
C ASP A 59 19.60 19.01 -5.11
N THR A 60 18.76 19.02 -4.06
CA THR A 60 18.88 19.95 -2.93
C THR A 60 18.97 19.24 -1.58
N ALA A 61 17.85 18.79 -1.01
CA ALA A 61 17.82 18.01 0.22
C ALA A 61 16.88 16.82 0.03
N VAL A 62 17.28 15.66 0.53
CA VAL A 62 16.60 14.38 0.29
C VAL A 62 16.24 13.73 1.61
N ILE A 63 14.96 13.36 1.74
CA ILE A 63 14.41 12.62 2.88
C ILE A 63 14.25 11.16 2.49
N LEU A 64 13.58 10.89 1.36
CA LEU A 64 13.27 9.54 0.90
C LEU A 64 13.46 9.39 -0.63
N PRO A 65 14.04 8.26 -1.08
CA PRO A 65 14.16 7.91 -2.49
C PRO A 65 12.80 7.46 -3.07
N PRO A 66 12.67 7.33 -4.40
CA PRO A 66 11.59 6.53 -4.98
C PRO A 66 11.78 5.09 -4.51
N TYR A 67 10.77 4.52 -3.86
CA TYR A 67 10.84 3.20 -3.27
C TYR A 67 9.43 2.64 -3.08
N ASN A 68 9.30 1.32 -3.16
CA ASN A 68 8.11 0.61 -2.73
C ASN A 68 8.48 -0.84 -2.48
N THR A 69 7.74 -1.47 -1.57
CA THR A 69 7.83 -2.90 -1.30
C THR A 69 6.48 -3.52 -1.61
N VAL A 70 6.48 -4.62 -2.36
CA VAL A 70 5.28 -5.42 -2.63
C VAL A 70 5.54 -6.83 -2.18
N TRP A 71 4.60 -7.38 -1.40
CA TRP A 71 4.60 -8.77 -0.98
C TRP A 71 3.53 -9.52 -1.77
N ALA A 72 3.77 -10.81 -1.98
CA ALA A 72 2.80 -11.72 -2.54
C ALA A 72 2.83 -13.05 -1.80
N GLN A 73 1.67 -13.60 -1.44
CA GLN A 73 1.57 -14.93 -0.86
C GLN A 73 0.77 -15.83 -1.78
N VAL A 74 1.41 -16.92 -2.23
CA VAL A 74 0.79 -17.91 -3.11
C VAL A 74 0.25 -19.04 -2.24
N VAL A 75 -1.01 -19.39 -2.46
CA VAL A 75 -1.68 -20.48 -1.77
C VAL A 75 -2.11 -21.52 -2.80
N LYS A 76 -1.58 -22.74 -2.66
CA LYS A 76 -2.13 -23.92 -3.32
C LYS A 76 -3.41 -24.29 -2.58
N ARG A 77 -4.53 -24.20 -3.28
CA ARG A 77 -5.85 -24.55 -2.72
C ARG A 77 -5.92 -26.05 -2.47
N GLY A 78 -6.64 -26.43 -1.42
CA GLY A 78 -6.76 -27.82 -1.02
C GLY A 78 -7.45 -27.97 0.34
N ALA A 79 -7.34 -29.17 0.89
CA ALA A 79 -7.80 -29.52 2.23
C ALA A 79 -6.66 -30.25 2.98
N PRO A 80 -5.88 -29.54 3.82
CA PRO A 80 -5.87 -28.09 4.02
C PRO A 80 -5.20 -27.33 2.85
N PRO A 81 -5.51 -26.03 2.65
CA PRO A 81 -4.74 -25.16 1.77
C PRO A 81 -3.29 -25.01 2.27
N GLN A 82 -2.36 -24.74 1.35
CA GLN A 82 -0.94 -24.62 1.67
C GLN A 82 -0.35 -23.35 1.09
N VAL A 83 0.34 -22.57 1.91
CA VAL A 83 1.23 -21.51 1.43
C VAL A 83 2.42 -22.17 0.72
N VAL A 84 2.73 -21.71 -0.49
CA VAL A 84 3.79 -22.30 -1.31
C VAL A 84 4.75 -21.24 -1.83
N THR A 85 6.04 -21.54 -1.74
CA THR A 85 7.14 -20.74 -2.30
C THR A 85 8.04 -21.59 -3.19
N GLY A 86 7.93 -22.92 -3.13
CA GLY A 86 8.62 -23.88 -3.99
C GLY A 86 7.78 -24.35 -5.18
N GLY A 87 8.44 -24.69 -6.29
CA GLY A 87 7.79 -25.21 -7.49
C GLY A 87 7.02 -24.18 -8.33
N VAL A 88 7.04 -22.91 -7.92
CA VAL A 88 6.42 -21.78 -8.63
C VAL A 88 7.39 -20.60 -8.69
N SER A 89 7.21 -19.73 -9.68
CA SER A 89 7.85 -18.42 -9.74
C SER A 89 6.79 -17.32 -9.71
N VAL A 90 7.16 -16.13 -9.22
CA VAL A 90 6.27 -14.98 -9.17
C VAL A 90 6.92 -13.80 -9.87
N GLU A 91 6.25 -13.27 -10.87
CA GLU A 91 6.64 -12.08 -11.62
C GLU A 91 5.73 -10.91 -11.23
N TYR A 92 6.27 -9.70 -11.31
CA TYR A 92 5.51 -8.46 -11.14
C TYR A 92 5.77 -7.51 -12.31
N ARG A 93 4.77 -6.69 -12.63
CA ARG A 93 4.94 -5.55 -13.54
C ARG A 93 4.02 -4.40 -13.14
N MET A 94 4.56 -3.19 -13.13
CA MET A 94 3.77 -1.97 -13.01
C MET A 94 2.93 -1.76 -14.28
N LEU A 95 1.66 -1.40 -14.09
CA LEU A 95 0.74 -1.11 -15.19
C LEU A 95 0.80 0.37 -15.54
N ASN A 96 0.96 0.69 -16.82
CA ASN A 96 1.07 2.06 -17.34
C ASN A 96 2.21 2.88 -16.70
N ASN A 97 3.21 2.22 -16.13
CA ASN A 97 4.35 2.88 -15.46
C ASN A 97 5.63 2.04 -15.65
N THR A 98 6.20 2.11 -16.83
CA THR A 98 7.33 1.28 -17.28
C THR A 98 8.70 1.92 -17.06
N THR A 99 8.74 3.24 -16.87
CA THR A 99 9.96 4.02 -16.58
C THR A 99 9.66 5.07 -15.53
N SER A 100 10.66 5.49 -14.76
CA SER A 100 10.58 6.60 -13.81
C SER A 100 11.70 7.63 -14.00
N VAL A 101 12.84 7.25 -14.57
CA VAL A 101 13.99 8.14 -14.80
C VAL A 101 13.67 9.31 -15.75
N THR A 102 12.70 9.13 -16.64
CA THR A 102 12.29 10.14 -17.63
C THR A 102 11.15 11.06 -17.16
N LYS A 103 10.71 10.92 -15.91
CA LYS A 103 9.49 11.57 -15.40
C LYS A 103 9.82 12.76 -14.49
N GLY A 104 9.52 13.96 -14.97
CA GLY A 104 9.68 15.20 -14.20
C GLY A 104 11.08 15.36 -13.62
N ASN A 105 11.15 15.81 -12.37
CA ASN A 105 12.41 15.95 -11.64
C ASN A 105 12.88 14.64 -10.98
N PHE A 106 12.11 13.55 -11.07
CA PHE A 106 12.45 12.30 -10.40
C PHE A 106 13.70 11.63 -10.99
N GLY A 107 14.00 11.88 -12.26
CA GLY A 107 15.24 11.44 -12.93
C GLY A 107 16.51 11.84 -12.19
N GLN A 108 16.47 12.95 -11.45
CA GLN A 108 17.58 13.42 -10.62
C GLN A 108 18.00 12.38 -9.56
N PHE A 109 17.11 11.49 -9.12
CA PHE A 109 17.46 10.43 -8.17
C PHE A 109 18.62 9.59 -8.71
N TRP A 110 18.52 9.10 -9.95
CA TRP A 110 19.58 8.30 -10.59
C TRP A 110 20.84 9.12 -10.88
N THR A 111 20.71 10.43 -11.11
CA THR A 111 21.86 11.34 -11.22
C THR A 111 22.64 11.44 -9.91
N TYR A 112 21.95 11.52 -8.77
CA TYR A 112 22.55 11.84 -7.47
C TYR A 112 22.65 10.65 -6.50
N VAL A 113 22.17 9.46 -6.86
CA VAL A 113 22.16 8.29 -5.96
C VAL A 113 23.56 7.91 -5.47
N LEU A 114 24.60 8.05 -6.29
CA LEU A 114 25.98 7.81 -5.86
C LEU A 114 26.42 8.79 -4.77
N GLN A 115 26.06 10.07 -4.89
CA GLN A 115 26.37 11.07 -3.86
C GLN A 115 25.56 10.83 -2.59
N LEU A 116 24.25 10.58 -2.73
CA LEU A 116 23.29 10.50 -1.62
C LEU A 116 23.38 9.18 -0.84
N PHE A 117 23.47 8.06 -1.56
CA PHE A 117 23.35 6.71 -0.98
C PHE A 117 24.61 5.85 -1.18
N LYS A 118 25.64 6.38 -1.86
CA LYS A 118 26.91 5.67 -2.13
C LYS A 118 26.74 4.37 -2.91
N VAL A 119 25.69 4.31 -3.73
CA VAL A 119 25.36 3.17 -4.59
C VAL A 119 25.25 3.65 -6.04
N THR A 120 25.74 2.84 -6.98
CA THR A 120 25.51 3.03 -8.41
C THR A 120 24.28 2.22 -8.81
N LEU A 121 23.28 2.87 -9.39
CA LEU A 121 22.09 2.22 -9.92
C LEU A 121 22.02 2.38 -11.43
N ALA A 122 21.52 1.35 -12.11
CA ALA A 122 21.06 1.51 -13.48
C ALA A 122 19.81 2.42 -13.50
N PRO A 123 19.56 3.16 -14.59
CA PRO A 123 18.28 3.84 -14.78
C PRO A 123 17.10 2.89 -14.53
N ASP A 124 16.04 3.41 -13.92
CA ASP A 124 14.81 2.66 -13.62
C ASP A 124 14.96 1.48 -12.65
N THR A 125 16.10 1.35 -11.95
CA THR A 125 16.24 0.44 -10.80
C THR A 125 16.33 1.21 -9.48
N GLY A 126 15.86 0.59 -8.38
CA GLY A 126 15.80 1.22 -7.06
C GLY A 126 16.80 0.64 -6.06
N LEU A 127 16.94 1.37 -4.95
CA LEU A 127 17.66 0.91 -3.77
C LEU A 127 16.95 -0.30 -3.17
N ASN A 128 17.70 -1.24 -2.61
CA ASN A 128 17.13 -2.35 -1.86
C ASN A 128 17.75 -2.39 -0.47
N LEU A 129 16.93 -2.06 0.53
CA LEU A 129 17.40 -1.90 1.91
C LEU A 129 17.57 -3.24 2.64
N ASP A 130 17.00 -4.33 2.11
CA ASP A 130 17.12 -5.70 2.64
C ASP A 130 18.29 -6.45 2.00
N THR A 131 18.43 -6.34 0.67
CA THR A 131 19.49 -7.00 -0.10
C THR A 131 20.17 -5.97 -1.00
N PRO A 132 21.19 -5.22 -0.49
CA PRO A 132 21.79 -4.08 -1.20
C PRO A 132 22.44 -4.39 -2.54
N THR A 133 22.70 -5.67 -2.86
CA THR A 133 23.26 -6.13 -4.13
C THR A 133 22.21 -6.42 -5.21
N LEU A 134 20.91 -6.36 -4.87
CA LEU A 134 19.81 -6.64 -5.77
C LEU A 134 18.99 -5.37 -6.03
N HIS A 135 19.05 -4.84 -7.24
CA HIS A 135 18.33 -3.61 -7.63
C HIS A 135 17.14 -3.93 -8.55
N ASN A 136 15.94 -3.81 -8.00
CA ASN A 136 14.70 -4.12 -8.71
C ASN A 136 14.23 -2.92 -9.55
N GLY A 137 13.56 -3.20 -10.67
CA GLY A 137 12.97 -2.17 -11.53
C GLY A 137 11.45 -2.07 -11.37
N LEU A 138 10.77 -1.58 -12.41
CA LEU A 138 9.31 -1.48 -12.48
C LEU A 138 8.64 -2.80 -12.93
N SER A 139 9.44 -3.82 -13.25
CA SER A 139 8.99 -5.18 -13.51
C SER A 139 10.13 -6.17 -13.26
N GLY A 140 9.81 -7.42 -12.97
CA GLY A 140 10.79 -8.49 -12.80
C GLY A 140 10.25 -9.67 -12.02
N THR A 141 11.15 -10.42 -11.42
CA THR A 141 10.82 -11.58 -10.58
C THR A 141 10.86 -11.20 -9.11
N MET A 142 9.89 -11.66 -8.32
CA MET A 142 9.86 -11.49 -6.87
C MET A 142 10.77 -12.55 -6.21
N VAL A 143 11.44 -12.16 -5.12
CA VAL A 143 12.31 -13.05 -4.34
C VAL A 143 11.46 -13.92 -3.44
N ALA A 144 11.62 -15.24 -3.52
CA ALA A 144 11.02 -16.16 -2.57
C ALA A 144 11.64 -15.96 -1.17
N LYS A 145 10.79 -15.66 -0.21
CA LYS A 145 11.07 -15.78 1.23
C LYS A 145 10.41 -17.06 1.72
N GLY A 146 10.65 -17.47 2.96
CA GLY A 146 10.19 -18.79 3.45
C GLY A 146 8.67 -19.03 3.26
N ASP A 147 7.86 -17.98 3.44
CA ASP A 147 6.41 -18.01 3.54
C ASP A 147 5.67 -17.01 2.62
N HIS A 148 6.40 -16.27 1.80
CA HIS A 148 5.88 -15.31 0.82
C HIS A 148 6.92 -15.02 -0.27
N PHE A 149 6.54 -14.24 -1.26
CA PHE A 149 7.44 -13.61 -2.22
C PHE A 149 7.47 -12.11 -1.95
N GLN A 150 8.62 -11.46 -2.13
CA GLN A 150 8.72 -10.02 -1.99
C GLN A 150 9.54 -9.40 -3.12
N VAL A 151 9.22 -8.16 -3.43
CA VAL A 151 10.08 -7.25 -4.19
C VAL A 151 10.25 -5.98 -3.39
N ASN A 152 11.50 -5.61 -3.14
CA ASN A 152 11.88 -4.41 -2.42
C ASN A 152 12.49 -3.41 -3.39
N GLY A 153 12.21 -2.13 -3.21
CA GLY A 153 12.89 -1.08 -3.96
C GLY A 153 12.36 -0.86 -5.35
N ILE A 154 11.06 -1.05 -5.60
CA ILE A 154 10.45 -0.62 -6.86
C ILE A 154 10.54 0.92 -6.91
N PRO A 155 11.26 1.53 -7.87
CA PRO A 155 11.50 2.97 -7.88
C PRO A 155 10.34 3.73 -8.56
N VAL A 156 9.10 3.42 -8.16
CA VAL A 156 7.90 4.03 -8.76
C VAL A 156 7.76 5.49 -8.35
N THR A 157 7.38 6.32 -9.32
CA THR A 157 7.08 7.74 -9.16
C THR A 157 5.58 8.00 -9.35
N PRO A 158 5.04 9.12 -8.83
CA PRO A 158 3.60 9.40 -8.88
C PRO A 158 3.14 9.89 -10.26
N LEU A 159 3.92 9.64 -11.32
CA LEU A 159 3.60 9.94 -12.71
C LEU A 159 3.53 8.63 -13.49
N ASP A 160 2.45 8.43 -14.23
CA ASP A 160 2.34 7.32 -15.18
C ASP A 160 3.15 7.59 -16.47
N ASP A 161 3.16 6.66 -17.42
CA ASP A 161 3.92 6.79 -18.68
C ASP A 161 3.40 7.92 -19.59
N ALA A 162 2.14 8.33 -19.41
CA ALA A 162 1.57 9.52 -20.03
C ALA A 162 1.92 10.81 -19.27
N LYS A 163 2.73 10.71 -18.20
CA LYS A 163 3.12 11.80 -17.30
C LYS A 163 1.93 12.43 -16.58
N VAL A 164 0.85 11.67 -16.42
CA VAL A 164 -0.30 12.07 -15.60
C VAL A 164 -0.01 11.70 -14.16
N TRP A 165 -0.33 12.63 -13.25
CA TRP A 165 -0.18 12.40 -11.82
C TRP A 165 -1.19 11.37 -11.34
N ASN A 166 -0.67 10.26 -10.82
CA ASN A 166 -1.41 9.13 -10.29
C ASN A 166 -0.59 8.52 -9.13
N PRO A 167 -0.94 8.81 -7.87
CA PRO A 167 -0.23 8.34 -6.69
C PRO A 167 -0.61 6.90 -6.30
N TYR A 168 -1.58 6.28 -6.97
CA TYR A 168 -2.10 4.94 -6.67
C TYR A 168 -1.87 4.00 -7.85
N GLN A 169 -0.61 3.92 -8.27
CA GLN A 169 -0.15 3.04 -9.35
C GLN A 169 -0.50 1.58 -9.03
N VAL A 170 -0.61 0.74 -10.06
CA VAL A 170 -1.05 -0.65 -9.91
C VAL A 170 0.06 -1.59 -10.37
N VAL A 171 0.36 -2.59 -9.55
CA VAL A 171 1.19 -3.73 -9.94
C VAL A 171 0.30 -4.93 -10.27
N GLU A 172 0.65 -5.62 -11.34
CA GLU A 172 0.11 -6.94 -11.65
C GLU A 172 1.13 -7.99 -11.21
N VAL A 173 0.66 -8.96 -10.43
CA VAL A 173 1.46 -10.07 -9.90
C VAL A 173 0.99 -11.36 -10.58
N THR A 174 1.93 -12.11 -11.16
CA THR A 174 1.67 -13.32 -11.94
C THR A 174 2.46 -14.50 -11.38
N VAL A 175 1.75 -15.56 -11.02
CA VAL A 175 2.35 -16.82 -10.56
C VAL A 175 2.46 -17.78 -11.74
N LYS A 176 3.61 -18.40 -11.93
CA LYS A 176 3.87 -19.41 -12.97
C LYS A 176 4.42 -20.70 -12.37
N ASP A 177 4.16 -21.81 -13.03
CA ASP A 177 4.87 -23.07 -12.75
C ASP A 177 6.24 -23.11 -13.45
N GLN A 178 6.96 -24.22 -13.29
CA GLN A 178 8.28 -24.43 -13.90
C GLN A 178 8.27 -24.46 -15.44
N SER A 179 7.11 -24.72 -16.06
CA SER A 179 6.93 -24.70 -17.52
C SER A 179 6.62 -23.29 -18.06
N GLY A 180 6.41 -22.31 -17.17
CA GLY A 180 5.98 -20.96 -17.52
C GLY A 180 4.46 -20.78 -17.63
N THR A 181 3.68 -21.81 -17.30
CA THR A 181 2.21 -21.74 -17.33
C THR A 181 1.71 -20.86 -16.19
N VAL A 182 0.84 -19.90 -16.50
CA VAL A 182 0.23 -19.01 -15.51
C VAL A 182 -0.74 -19.80 -14.63
N LEU A 183 -0.48 -19.82 -13.32
CA LEU A 183 -1.28 -20.51 -12.31
C LEU A 183 -2.32 -19.59 -11.66
N ALA A 184 -1.94 -18.34 -11.39
CA ALA A 184 -2.79 -17.34 -10.75
C ALA A 184 -2.27 -15.93 -11.04
N GLN A 185 -3.17 -14.94 -11.01
CA GLN A 185 -2.83 -13.53 -11.13
C GLN A 185 -3.66 -12.69 -10.16
N THR A 186 -3.11 -11.58 -9.70
CA THR A 186 -3.83 -10.56 -8.91
C THR A 186 -3.23 -9.18 -9.18
N ARG A 187 -3.88 -8.14 -8.65
CA ARG A 187 -3.37 -6.77 -8.66
C ARG A 187 -3.34 -6.20 -7.25
N ALA A 188 -2.38 -5.32 -7.02
CA ALA A 188 -2.27 -4.54 -5.80
C ALA A 188 -1.90 -3.09 -6.14
N THR A 189 -2.30 -2.17 -5.27
CA THR A 189 -1.83 -0.79 -5.32
C THR A 189 -0.37 -0.72 -4.89
N VAL A 190 0.43 0.07 -5.60
CA VAL A 190 1.80 0.48 -5.26
C VAL A 190 1.79 2.00 -5.08
N PRO A 191 1.35 2.45 -3.90
CA PRO A 191 1.08 3.85 -3.65
C PRO A 191 2.38 4.64 -3.40
N THR A 192 2.50 5.79 -4.05
CA THR A 192 3.67 6.66 -3.96
C THR A 192 3.26 8.13 -4.11
N SER A 193 3.88 9.04 -3.35
CA SER A 193 3.48 10.45 -3.35
C SER A 193 4.61 11.40 -3.07
N ASP A 194 4.60 12.52 -3.80
CA ASP A 194 5.51 13.66 -3.69
C ASP A 194 4.86 14.88 -2.99
N GLU A 195 3.64 14.73 -2.46
CA GLU A 195 2.85 15.77 -1.76
C GLU A 195 3.45 16.33 -0.45
N ILE A 196 4.72 16.07 -0.12
CA ILE A 196 5.35 16.71 1.05
C ILE A 196 5.38 18.24 0.86
N ASN A 197 4.61 18.96 1.68
CA ASN A 197 4.32 20.38 1.45
C ASN A 197 5.14 21.32 2.36
N CYS A 198 6.47 21.19 2.30
CA CYS A 198 7.37 22.08 3.02
C CYS A 198 7.13 23.56 2.67
N ALA A 199 6.74 23.85 1.41
CA ALA A 199 6.49 25.19 0.90
C ALA A 199 5.38 25.96 1.63
N LYS A 200 4.50 25.28 2.37
CA LYS A 200 3.49 25.93 3.22
C LYS A 200 4.11 26.89 4.24
N CYS A 201 5.28 26.54 4.79
CA CYS A 201 5.94 27.31 5.85
C CYS A 201 7.40 27.69 5.51
N HIS A 202 8.02 26.99 4.57
CA HIS A 202 9.38 27.26 4.08
C HIS A 202 9.32 28.03 2.75
N ASP A 203 8.85 29.27 2.82
CA ASP A 203 8.56 30.14 1.68
C ASP A 203 9.63 31.23 1.46
N GLY A 204 10.69 31.26 2.27
CA GLY A 204 11.83 32.17 2.12
C GLY A 204 12.61 31.98 0.83
N ASN A 205 12.32 30.92 0.07
CA ASN A 205 12.87 30.64 -1.24
C ASN A 205 11.82 29.91 -2.11
N PRO A 206 11.81 30.09 -3.46
CA PRO A 206 10.95 29.32 -4.34
C PRO A 206 11.12 27.80 -4.23
N ASN A 207 12.32 27.32 -3.86
CA ASN A 207 12.54 25.93 -3.49
C ASN A 207 12.57 25.81 -1.95
N PRO A 208 11.56 25.18 -1.32
CA PRO A 208 11.50 25.10 0.14
C PRO A 208 12.67 24.34 0.75
N PHE A 209 13.28 23.40 0.02
CA PHE A 209 14.47 22.69 0.51
C PHE A 209 15.70 23.60 0.59
N VAL A 210 15.79 24.64 -0.24
CA VAL A 210 16.86 25.65 -0.12
C VAL A 210 16.67 26.47 1.16
N ASP A 211 15.46 26.94 1.43
CA ASP A 211 15.15 27.68 2.66
C ASP A 211 15.44 26.81 3.91
N ILE A 212 15.07 25.53 3.88
CA ILE A 212 15.38 24.57 4.95
C ILE A 212 16.89 24.50 5.20
N LEU A 213 17.71 24.30 4.16
CA LEU A 213 19.16 24.18 4.32
C LEU A 213 19.80 25.50 4.77
N GLN A 214 19.34 26.65 4.27
CA GLN A 214 19.81 27.96 4.71
C GLN A 214 19.52 28.21 6.20
N LYS A 215 18.31 27.88 6.65
CA LYS A 215 17.93 27.97 8.07
C LYS A 215 18.72 26.97 8.93
N HIS A 216 19.00 25.79 8.41
CA HIS A 216 19.84 24.80 9.10
C HIS A 216 21.27 25.34 9.28
N ASP A 217 21.86 25.90 8.23
CA ASP A 217 23.20 26.51 8.28
C ASP A 217 23.25 27.69 9.27
N ALA A 218 22.25 28.57 9.23
CA ALA A 218 22.19 29.73 10.12
C ALA A 218 21.97 29.36 11.60
N ASN A 219 21.09 28.39 11.89
CA ASN A 219 20.67 28.09 13.25
C ASN A 219 21.51 27.01 13.94
N LEU A 220 22.18 26.15 13.16
CA LEU A 220 22.93 24.99 13.66
C LEU A 220 24.40 25.02 13.24
N SER A 221 24.87 26.15 12.69
CA SER A 221 26.26 26.38 12.28
C SER A 221 26.80 25.30 11.32
N THR A 222 25.94 24.82 10.42
CA THR A 222 26.32 23.87 9.37
C THR A 222 26.70 24.57 8.06
N ALA A 223 27.16 23.79 7.07
CA ALA A 223 27.46 24.25 5.72
C ALA A 223 26.84 23.31 4.67
N LEU A 224 25.55 23.03 4.81
CA LEU A 224 24.80 22.11 3.96
C LEU A 224 24.47 22.71 2.60
N MET A 225 24.28 24.03 2.50
CA MET A 225 23.98 24.70 1.23
C MET A 225 25.07 24.52 0.17
N SER A 226 26.34 24.44 0.59
CA SER A 226 27.50 24.20 -0.29
C SER A 226 27.73 22.72 -0.61
N ARG A 227 27.02 21.80 0.07
CA ARG A 227 27.19 20.34 -0.04
C ARG A 227 26.06 19.64 -0.80
N ARG A 228 25.15 20.39 -1.40
CA ARG A 228 23.97 19.84 -2.08
C ARG A 228 24.33 18.85 -3.21
N PRO A 229 23.51 17.82 -3.46
CA PRO A 229 22.38 17.43 -2.62
C PRO A 229 22.80 16.76 -1.30
N VAL A 230 22.00 16.98 -0.25
CA VAL A 230 22.23 16.44 1.10
C VAL A 230 21.16 15.42 1.45
N LEU A 231 21.57 14.22 1.88
CA LEU A 231 20.66 13.23 2.47
C LEU A 231 20.46 13.57 3.95
N CYS A 232 19.23 13.86 4.40
CA CYS A 232 18.96 14.17 5.80
C CYS A 232 19.41 13.03 6.74
N ALA A 233 19.31 11.80 6.25
CA ALA A 233 19.72 10.60 6.95
C ALA A 233 21.25 10.39 7.03
N GLU A 234 22.07 11.28 6.45
CA GLU A 234 23.52 11.28 6.68
C GLU A 234 23.84 11.64 8.14
N CYS A 235 23.06 12.53 8.76
CA CYS A 235 23.27 12.97 10.15
C CYS A 235 22.16 12.51 11.10
N HIS A 236 20.92 12.42 10.62
CA HIS A 236 19.77 12.03 11.42
C HIS A 236 19.35 10.59 11.14
N GLY A 237 19.50 9.69 12.10
CA GLY A 237 19.19 8.28 11.89
C GLY A 237 17.77 8.05 11.34
N SER A 238 17.64 7.20 10.32
CA SER A 238 16.35 6.91 9.68
C SER A 238 16.14 5.40 9.49
N PRO A 239 15.35 4.75 10.36
CA PRO A 239 14.98 3.34 10.19
C PRO A 239 14.23 3.06 8.88
N ALA A 240 13.52 4.06 8.32
CA ALA A 240 12.91 3.96 6.99
C ALA A 240 13.94 3.70 5.87
N LEU A 241 15.21 4.06 6.10
CA LEU A 241 16.33 3.83 5.18
C LEU A 241 17.26 2.71 5.66
N GLY A 242 16.78 1.83 6.53
CA GLY A 242 17.53 0.68 7.04
C GLY A 242 18.59 1.02 8.11
N GLN A 243 18.64 2.25 8.61
CA GLN A 243 19.60 2.64 9.64
C GLN A 243 19.13 2.27 11.05
N THR A 244 20.04 1.77 11.88
CA THR A 244 19.77 1.46 13.29
C THR A 244 20.39 2.55 14.17
N GLY A 245 19.56 3.21 14.99
CA GLY A 245 20.02 4.28 15.90
C GLY A 245 19.90 5.70 15.37
N ARG A 246 20.30 6.66 16.21
CA ARG A 246 19.98 8.09 16.08
C ARG A 246 20.91 8.89 15.13
N GLY A 247 21.94 8.26 14.56
CA GLY A 247 22.92 8.95 13.73
C GLY A 247 23.82 9.93 14.50
N SER A 248 24.67 10.66 13.78
CA SER A 248 25.67 11.57 14.37
C SER A 248 25.08 12.81 15.02
N SER A 249 23.85 13.20 14.65
CA SER A 249 23.10 14.29 15.29
C SER A 249 22.57 13.95 16.68
N GLY A 250 22.59 12.68 17.08
CA GLY A 250 21.94 12.20 18.30
C GLY A 250 20.40 12.15 18.22
N LYS A 251 19.80 12.42 17.05
CA LYS A 251 18.34 12.38 16.83
C LYS A 251 17.97 11.57 15.59
N TYR A 252 16.94 10.73 15.74
CA TYR A 252 16.25 10.21 14.56
C TYR A 252 15.69 11.36 13.71
N LEU A 253 15.62 11.22 12.39
CA LEU A 253 15.08 12.25 11.50
C LEU A 253 13.63 12.60 11.87
N SER A 254 12.84 11.57 12.17
CA SER A 254 11.46 11.74 12.66
C SER A 254 11.42 12.57 13.96
N GLU A 255 12.34 12.35 14.90
CA GLU A 255 12.39 13.15 16.14
C GLU A 255 12.68 14.62 15.86
N ALA A 256 13.66 14.90 15.00
CA ALA A 256 14.05 16.27 14.66
C ALA A 256 12.89 17.03 13.98
N ILE A 257 12.25 16.41 12.99
CA ILE A 257 11.13 17.01 12.26
C ILE A 257 9.93 17.21 13.19
N HIS A 258 9.47 16.17 13.89
CA HIS A 258 8.29 16.30 14.76
C HIS A 258 8.53 17.30 15.88
N GLY A 259 9.71 17.27 16.50
CA GLY A 259 10.05 18.15 17.62
C GLY A 259 10.07 19.62 17.25
N PHE A 260 10.68 19.97 16.11
CA PHE A 260 10.71 21.35 15.63
C PHE A 260 9.30 21.84 15.25
N HIS A 261 8.58 21.04 14.46
CA HIS A 261 7.30 21.45 13.88
C HIS A 261 6.12 21.40 14.87
N ALA A 262 6.27 20.71 16.00
CA ALA A 262 5.28 20.73 17.08
C ALA A 262 5.03 22.14 17.62
N SER A 263 6.03 23.02 17.60
CA SER A 263 5.95 24.38 18.15
C SER A 263 5.29 25.39 17.20
N VAL A 264 5.14 25.06 15.91
CA VAL A 264 4.65 25.97 14.87
C VAL A 264 3.26 25.61 14.34
N GLY A 265 2.58 24.67 15.00
CA GLY A 265 1.19 24.30 14.67
C GLY A 265 1.01 23.54 13.35
N ALA A 266 2.04 22.81 12.89
CA ALA A 266 1.92 21.97 11.69
C ALA A 266 0.96 20.78 11.93
N ALA A 267 0.24 20.38 10.88
CA ALA A 267 -0.60 19.19 10.87
C ALA A 267 0.10 18.01 10.16
N CYS A 268 -0.38 16.79 10.37
CA CYS A 268 0.20 15.58 9.78
C CYS A 268 0.30 15.67 8.25
N TYR A 269 -0.77 16.15 7.60
CA TYR A 269 -0.89 16.27 6.14
C TYR A 269 -0.15 17.48 5.54
N ASP A 270 0.50 18.30 6.35
CA ASP A 270 1.42 19.33 5.85
C ASP A 270 2.76 18.71 5.41
N CYS A 271 3.16 17.59 6.03
CA CYS A 271 4.43 16.92 5.74
C CYS A 271 4.24 15.52 5.15
N HIS A 272 3.14 14.83 5.50
CA HIS A 272 2.79 13.52 4.94
C HIS A 272 1.74 13.65 3.83
N PRO A 273 1.73 12.75 2.83
CA PRO A 273 0.73 12.74 1.76
C PRO A 273 -0.69 12.76 2.32
N GLY A 274 -1.50 13.71 1.85
CA GLY A 274 -2.52 14.23 2.74
C GLY A 274 -3.59 15.06 2.07
N THR A 275 -3.20 16.08 1.32
CA THR A 275 -4.16 17.03 0.76
C THR A 275 -5.02 16.38 -0.32
N SER A 276 -4.41 15.64 -1.25
CA SER A 276 -5.13 14.90 -2.29
C SER A 276 -4.92 13.40 -2.11
N THR A 277 -3.67 12.96 -1.91
CA THR A 277 -3.31 11.55 -1.79
C THR A 277 -3.79 10.92 -0.48
N ARG A 278 -3.97 11.68 0.60
CA ARG A 278 -4.47 11.21 1.92
C ARG A 278 -3.94 9.81 2.32
N CYS A 279 -2.81 9.72 3.02
CA CYS A 279 -2.15 8.45 3.36
C CYS A 279 -3.09 7.32 3.81
N ASN A 280 -4.03 7.60 4.74
CA ASN A 280 -5.02 6.61 5.19
C ASN A 280 -6.29 6.62 4.35
N ARG A 281 -6.50 5.57 3.57
CA ARG A 281 -7.59 5.32 2.60
C ARG A 281 -8.70 4.41 3.08
N SER A 282 -8.58 3.86 4.28
CA SER A 282 -9.60 2.96 4.85
C SER A 282 -10.89 3.72 5.15
N LEU A 283 -12.05 3.27 4.62
CA LEU A 283 -13.32 4.01 4.75
C LEU A 283 -13.80 4.21 6.19
N ALA A 284 -13.42 3.31 7.10
CA ALA A 284 -13.82 3.39 8.51
C ALA A 284 -13.10 4.49 9.30
N HIS A 285 -12.00 5.05 8.78
CA HIS A 285 -11.22 6.11 9.44
C HIS A 285 -11.65 7.47 8.87
N THR A 286 -12.74 8.00 9.43
CA THR A 286 -13.52 9.10 8.84
C THR A 286 -13.07 10.50 9.23
N ALA A 287 -12.11 10.66 10.15
CA ALA A 287 -11.59 11.99 10.47
C ALA A 287 -10.89 12.62 9.25
N ALA A 288 -10.84 13.95 9.21
CA ALA A 288 -10.29 14.69 8.08
C ALA A 288 -8.82 14.34 7.76
N ASP A 289 -8.06 13.95 8.77
CA ASP A 289 -6.67 13.51 8.67
C ASP A 289 -6.51 11.97 8.65
N GLY A 290 -7.60 11.22 8.47
CA GLY A 290 -7.59 9.76 8.52
C GLY A 290 -7.28 9.20 9.91
N ASN A 291 -7.62 9.95 10.97
CA ASN A 291 -7.40 9.64 12.38
C ASN A 291 -5.92 9.64 12.81
N CYS A 292 -5.02 10.21 12.00
CA CYS A 292 -3.59 10.23 12.31
C CYS A 292 -3.27 10.92 13.64
N SER A 293 -3.91 12.06 13.92
CA SER A 293 -3.70 12.85 15.14
C SER A 293 -4.30 12.23 16.40
N ASN A 294 -5.04 11.12 16.27
CA ASN A 294 -5.56 10.39 17.41
C ASN A 294 -4.40 9.69 18.15
N VAL A 295 -4.30 9.90 19.46
CA VAL A 295 -3.25 9.30 20.31
C VAL A 295 -3.27 7.77 20.32
N SER A 296 -4.42 7.16 20.01
CA SER A 296 -4.53 5.70 19.82
C SER A 296 -3.83 5.21 18.54
N CYS A 297 -3.58 6.11 17.58
CA CYS A 297 -2.77 5.89 16.40
C CYS A 297 -1.40 6.58 16.57
N HIS A 298 -1.16 7.71 15.91
CA HIS A 298 0.12 8.42 15.99
C HIS A 298 0.12 9.52 17.06
N GLY A 299 -1.01 10.23 17.24
CA GLY A 299 -1.11 11.35 18.17
C GLY A 299 -0.54 12.66 17.60
N PRO A 300 -0.54 13.73 18.41
CA PRO A 300 -0.02 15.03 17.98
C PRO A 300 1.52 15.00 17.83
N LEU A 301 2.05 15.91 17.01
CA LEU A 301 3.50 16.00 16.71
C LEU A 301 4.37 16.05 17.98
N ALA A 302 3.95 16.83 18.98
CA ALA A 302 4.67 16.95 20.25
C ALA A 302 4.77 15.60 20.99
N ALA A 303 3.66 14.85 21.05
CA ALA A 303 3.65 13.54 21.70
C ALA A 303 4.53 12.54 20.95
N MET A 304 4.52 12.57 19.61
CA MET A 304 5.40 11.74 18.79
C MET A 304 6.88 12.07 19.05
N ALA A 305 7.24 13.36 19.05
CA ALA A 305 8.60 13.80 19.33
C ALA A 305 9.07 13.35 20.73
N THR A 306 8.24 13.55 21.76
CA THR A 306 8.54 13.11 23.13
C THR A 306 8.69 11.59 23.23
N ALA A 307 7.80 10.83 22.60
CA ALA A 307 7.84 9.37 22.62
C ALA A 307 9.08 8.80 21.93
N ILE A 308 9.55 9.44 20.86
CA ILE A 308 10.81 9.06 20.20
C ILE A 308 12.00 9.46 21.07
N ALA A 309 12.01 10.69 21.60
CA ALA A 309 13.09 11.21 22.43
C ALA A 309 13.34 10.38 23.69
N ASN A 310 12.29 9.92 24.37
CA ASN A 310 12.40 9.10 25.58
C ASN A 310 12.56 7.60 25.30
N GLY A 311 12.60 7.18 24.02
CA GLY A 311 12.81 5.79 23.61
C GLY A 311 11.59 4.87 23.70
N SER A 312 10.40 5.39 24.05
CA SER A 312 9.16 4.59 24.06
C SER A 312 8.67 4.22 22.66
N LYS A 313 9.11 4.96 21.63
CA LYS A 313 8.88 4.62 20.21
C LYS A 313 10.18 4.72 19.42
N VAL A 314 10.41 3.74 18.55
CA VAL A 314 11.40 3.84 17.48
C VAL A 314 10.65 4.01 16.15
N PRO A 315 10.87 5.10 15.39
CA PRO A 315 10.15 5.34 14.13
C PRO A 315 10.26 4.15 13.17
N TRP A 316 9.17 3.78 12.49
CA TRP A 316 9.08 2.66 11.53
C TRP A 316 9.21 1.25 12.13
N VAL A 317 9.64 1.15 13.39
CA VAL A 317 9.87 -0.10 14.13
C VAL A 317 8.77 -0.32 15.16
N THR A 318 8.32 0.73 15.84
CA THR A 318 7.26 0.69 16.85
C THR A 318 6.03 1.44 16.34
N GLU A 319 5.07 0.70 15.79
CA GLU A 319 3.85 1.28 15.20
C GLU A 319 2.61 1.12 16.09
N PRO A 320 1.56 1.93 15.86
CA PRO A 320 0.30 1.81 16.58
C PRO A 320 -0.34 0.44 16.36
N LYS A 321 -1.05 -0.06 17.38
CA LYS A 321 -1.73 -1.35 17.32
C LYS A 321 -3.20 -1.16 16.99
N CYS A 322 -3.71 -1.96 16.06
CA CYS A 322 -5.15 -2.04 15.78
C CYS A 322 -5.95 -2.40 17.04
N ALA A 323 -5.41 -3.31 17.86
CA ALA A 323 -6.00 -3.74 19.13
C ALA A 323 -6.24 -2.62 20.14
N THR A 324 -5.56 -1.48 20.03
CA THR A 324 -5.79 -0.33 20.92
C THR A 324 -7.22 0.17 20.84
N CYS A 325 -7.83 0.16 19.65
CA CYS A 325 -9.26 0.49 19.47
C CYS A 325 -10.12 -0.76 19.27
N HIS A 326 -9.56 -1.84 18.73
CA HIS A 326 -10.27 -3.09 18.43
C HIS A 326 -10.10 -4.17 19.50
N ALA A 327 -10.00 -3.80 20.79
CA ALA A 327 -9.66 -4.72 21.90
C ALA A 327 -10.57 -5.97 22.07
N GLY A 328 -11.74 -6.01 21.41
CA GLY A 328 -12.66 -7.15 21.40
C GLY A 328 -12.65 -7.98 20.11
N VAL A 329 -11.79 -7.66 19.14
CA VAL A 329 -11.65 -8.42 17.90
C VAL A 329 -10.59 -9.48 18.10
N ALA A 330 -10.95 -10.75 17.93
CA ALA A 330 -10.01 -11.85 18.05
C ALA A 330 -8.83 -11.71 17.08
N GLU A 331 -7.65 -12.15 17.50
CA GLU A 331 -6.42 -12.18 16.70
C GLU A 331 -5.92 -10.80 16.20
N VAL A 332 -6.60 -9.70 16.55
CA VAL A 332 -6.19 -8.35 16.15
C VAL A 332 -5.00 -7.83 16.96
N ASP A 333 -4.78 -8.37 18.15
CA ASP A 333 -3.58 -8.08 18.94
C ASP A 333 -2.46 -9.02 18.52
N THR A 334 -1.56 -8.46 17.70
CA THR A 334 -0.41 -9.15 17.13
C THR A 334 0.80 -9.12 18.05
N GLY A 335 0.63 -8.70 19.31
CA GLY A 335 1.72 -8.59 20.28
C GLY A 335 2.71 -7.51 19.85
N THR A 336 3.98 -7.88 19.69
CA THR A 336 5.03 -6.97 19.19
C THR A 336 5.20 -7.00 17.68
N THR A 337 4.56 -7.95 16.99
CA THR A 337 4.62 -8.06 15.54
C THR A 337 3.78 -6.96 14.91
N LEU A 338 4.36 -6.21 13.98
CA LEU A 338 3.62 -5.18 13.24
C LEU A 338 2.55 -5.82 12.36
N TYR A 339 1.40 -5.17 12.19
CA TYR A 339 0.31 -5.65 11.33
C TYR A 339 0.78 -6.10 9.94
N ARG A 340 1.68 -5.33 9.31
CA ARG A 340 2.25 -5.65 7.99
C ARG A 340 3.01 -6.97 7.94
N ASN A 341 3.50 -7.45 9.08
CA ASN A 341 4.28 -8.67 9.24
C ASN A 341 3.51 -9.76 10.02
N ALA A 342 2.29 -9.48 10.45
CA ALA A 342 1.51 -10.41 11.26
C ALA A 342 0.78 -11.40 10.35
N ALA A 343 0.73 -12.66 10.80
CA ALA A 343 0.04 -13.74 10.12
C ALA A 343 -0.85 -14.50 11.10
N GLY A 344 -1.98 -14.99 10.59
CA GLY A 344 -2.96 -15.81 11.29
C GLY A 344 -3.52 -16.89 10.36
N HIS A 345 -4.57 -17.60 10.77
CA HIS A 345 -5.35 -18.50 9.90
C HIS A 345 -4.52 -19.37 8.91
N GLY A 346 -3.64 -20.23 9.43
CA GLY A 346 -2.82 -21.12 8.59
C GLY A 346 -1.59 -20.45 7.95
N GLY A 347 -1.11 -19.34 8.52
CA GLY A 347 0.08 -18.62 8.05
C GLY A 347 -0.23 -17.56 7.00
N ILE A 348 -1.50 -17.17 6.85
CA ILE A 348 -1.91 -16.09 5.96
C ILE A 348 -1.65 -14.75 6.62
N TYR A 349 -0.96 -13.87 5.91
CA TYR A 349 -0.70 -12.52 6.39
C TYR A 349 -2.00 -11.72 6.54
N CYS A 350 -2.12 -10.95 7.62
CA CYS A 350 -3.28 -10.09 7.87
C CYS A 350 -3.56 -9.19 6.65
N ALA A 351 -2.50 -8.59 6.09
CA ALA A 351 -2.61 -7.71 4.93
C ALA A 351 -3.08 -8.43 3.64
N GLY A 352 -2.85 -9.75 3.53
CA GLY A 352 -3.36 -10.55 2.42
C GLY A 352 -4.90 -10.61 2.38
N CYS A 353 -5.56 -10.57 3.53
CA CYS A 353 -7.03 -10.58 3.61
C CYS A 353 -7.64 -9.19 3.82
N HIS A 354 -6.97 -8.34 4.60
CA HIS A 354 -7.50 -7.07 5.08
C HIS A 354 -6.96 -5.84 4.31
N GLY A 355 -5.95 -6.01 3.46
CA GLY A 355 -5.26 -4.92 2.74
C GLY A 355 -4.08 -4.35 3.52
N SER A 356 -3.32 -3.47 2.89
CA SER A 356 -2.15 -2.81 3.50
C SER A 356 -2.54 -1.99 4.74
N PRO A 357 -1.60 -1.73 5.68
CA PRO A 357 -1.82 -0.68 6.68
C PRO A 357 -2.22 0.61 5.96
N HIS A 358 -3.08 1.44 6.57
CA HIS A 358 -3.60 2.66 5.94
C HIS A 358 -4.44 2.47 4.67
N ALA A 359 -4.63 1.26 4.14
CA ALA A 359 -5.43 1.00 2.95
C ALA A 359 -6.30 -0.24 3.14
N MET A 360 -6.86 -0.38 4.34
CA MET A 360 -7.67 -1.53 4.68
C MET A 360 -8.96 -1.52 3.87
N VAL A 361 -9.39 -2.70 3.42
CA VAL A 361 -10.63 -2.85 2.65
C VAL A 361 -11.88 -2.82 3.56
N PRO A 362 -12.95 -2.09 3.19
CA PRO A 362 -13.07 -1.27 1.99
C PRO A 362 -12.25 0.03 2.07
N SER A 363 -11.49 0.27 1.01
CA SER A 363 -10.76 1.52 0.79
C SER A 363 -11.59 2.48 -0.04
N ARG A 364 -11.36 3.78 0.11
CA ARG A 364 -11.92 4.80 -0.81
C ARG A 364 -11.28 4.73 -2.20
N GLU A 365 -10.09 4.17 -2.31
CA GLU A 365 -9.38 4.02 -3.57
C GLU A 365 -9.77 2.71 -4.23
N ALA A 366 -10.14 2.77 -5.51
CA ALA A 366 -10.69 1.63 -6.22
C ALA A 366 -9.65 0.51 -6.37
N SER A 367 -8.39 0.86 -6.63
CA SER A 367 -7.29 -0.10 -6.83
C SER A 367 -6.99 -0.94 -5.59
N ASP A 368 -7.14 -0.39 -4.38
CA ASP A 368 -6.97 -1.14 -3.13
C ASP A 368 -8.04 -2.24 -2.96
N ASN A 369 -9.20 -2.09 -3.62
CA ASN A 369 -10.31 -3.04 -3.51
C ASN A 369 -10.25 -4.16 -4.56
N TYR A 370 -9.31 -4.11 -5.52
CA TYR A 370 -9.25 -5.07 -6.64
C TYR A 370 -9.24 -6.53 -6.18
N GLN A 371 -8.38 -6.87 -5.22
CA GLN A 371 -8.27 -8.24 -4.73
C GLN A 371 -9.55 -8.74 -4.06
N ALA A 372 -10.21 -7.89 -3.27
CA ALA A 372 -11.49 -8.23 -2.63
C ALA A 372 -12.58 -8.46 -3.68
N LEU A 373 -12.69 -7.57 -4.67
CA LEU A 373 -13.65 -7.71 -5.76
C LEU A 373 -13.36 -8.94 -6.62
N GLN A 374 -12.08 -9.23 -6.88
CA GLN A 374 -11.63 -10.39 -7.63
C GLN A 374 -12.10 -11.71 -7.00
N TYR A 375 -11.93 -11.84 -5.68
CA TYR A 375 -12.13 -13.11 -5.00
C TYR A 375 -13.52 -13.34 -4.42
N GLN A 376 -14.27 -12.27 -4.11
CA GLN A 376 -15.61 -12.38 -3.51
C GLN A 376 -16.62 -11.37 -4.05
N SER A 377 -16.29 -10.62 -5.10
CA SER A 377 -17.18 -9.66 -5.79
C SER A 377 -17.70 -8.52 -4.91
N VAL A 378 -17.15 -8.36 -3.71
CA VAL A 378 -17.52 -7.32 -2.74
C VAL A 378 -16.25 -6.79 -2.08
N ALA A 379 -16.11 -5.46 -2.08
CA ALA A 379 -15.01 -4.75 -1.41
C ALA A 379 -15.16 -4.81 0.12
N LYS A 380 -14.75 -5.95 0.70
CA LYS A 380 -14.63 -6.18 2.14
C LYS A 380 -13.39 -7.04 2.36
N SER A 381 -12.91 -7.10 3.60
CA SER A 381 -11.90 -8.09 3.99
C SER A 381 -12.30 -9.48 3.47
N LEU A 382 -11.32 -10.22 2.96
CA LEU A 382 -11.58 -11.54 2.38
C LEU A 382 -12.13 -12.48 3.44
N GLY A 383 -13.39 -12.90 3.26
CA GLY A 383 -14.11 -13.80 4.15
C GLY A 383 -14.71 -15.02 3.45
N SER A 384 -14.68 -15.07 2.12
CA SER A 384 -15.11 -16.25 1.36
C SER A 384 -14.11 -17.40 1.54
N CYS A 385 -14.46 -18.40 2.33
CA CYS A 385 -13.65 -19.61 2.55
C CYS A 385 -13.24 -20.28 1.22
N GLY A 386 -14.12 -20.18 0.22
CA GLY A 386 -13.95 -20.72 -1.13
C GLY A 386 -12.72 -20.19 -1.85
N VAL A 387 -12.11 -19.12 -1.39
CA VAL A 387 -10.87 -18.59 -1.96
C VAL A 387 -9.73 -19.59 -1.79
N CYS A 388 -9.55 -20.14 -0.58
CA CYS A 388 -8.44 -21.06 -0.28
C CYS A 388 -8.89 -22.52 -0.21
N HIS A 389 -10.08 -22.78 0.33
CA HIS A 389 -10.57 -24.14 0.58
C HIS A 389 -11.43 -24.61 -0.59
N SER A 390 -10.92 -25.54 -1.40
CA SER A 390 -11.64 -26.10 -2.55
C SER A 390 -12.95 -26.77 -2.15
N GLY A 391 -13.00 -27.42 -0.99
CA GLY A 391 -14.20 -28.08 -0.43
C GLY A 391 -15.18 -27.14 0.31
N SER A 392 -14.82 -25.87 0.56
CA SER A 392 -15.71 -24.96 1.30
C SER A 392 -16.89 -24.44 0.46
N ARG A 393 -16.89 -24.68 -0.85
CA ARG A 393 -18.06 -24.52 -1.72
C ARG A 393 -18.83 -25.84 -1.93
N GLY A 394 -18.51 -26.90 -1.18
CA GLY A 394 -19.13 -28.22 -1.26
C GLY A 394 -20.63 -28.21 -0.97
N ALA A 395 -21.32 -29.29 -1.35
CA ALA A 395 -22.78 -29.46 -1.37
C ALA A 395 -23.47 -29.48 0.02
N GLY A 396 -23.01 -28.65 0.97
CA GLY A 396 -23.52 -28.54 2.33
C GLY A 396 -22.42 -28.26 3.36
N THR A 397 -22.83 -27.95 4.60
CA THR A 397 -21.94 -27.59 5.72
C THR A 397 -21.23 -28.77 6.39
N GLY A 398 -21.51 -30.03 6.01
CA GLY A 398 -21.01 -31.23 6.68
C GLY A 398 -19.48 -31.40 6.60
N GLU A 399 -18.90 -31.19 5.42
CA GLU A 399 -17.46 -31.26 5.18
C GLU A 399 -16.71 -30.05 5.78
N PHE A 400 -17.38 -28.89 5.84
CA PHE A 400 -16.84 -27.71 6.54
C PHE A 400 -16.72 -27.96 8.05
N LEU A 401 -17.73 -28.60 8.66
CA LEU A 401 -17.77 -28.90 10.09
C LEU A 401 -16.76 -29.97 10.51
N SER A 402 -16.49 -30.99 9.69
CA SER A 402 -15.49 -32.02 10.02
C SER A 402 -14.07 -31.47 10.10
N GLU A 403 -13.73 -30.55 9.20
CA GLU A 403 -12.38 -29.99 9.11
C GLU A 403 -12.15 -28.78 10.05
N HIS A 404 -13.21 -28.06 10.43
CA HIS A 404 -13.11 -26.79 11.16
C HIS A 404 -13.85 -26.75 12.50
N GLY A 405 -14.44 -27.86 12.97
CA GLY A 405 -15.24 -27.82 14.19
C GLY A 405 -15.74 -29.13 14.80
N SER A 406 -15.46 -30.31 14.25
CA SER A 406 -15.86 -31.57 14.91
C SER A 406 -14.89 -32.02 16.02
N GLY A 407 -14.08 -31.10 16.56
CA GLY A 407 -13.09 -31.39 17.60
C GLY A 407 -12.56 -30.13 18.31
N ARG A 408 -11.77 -30.35 19.38
CA ARG A 408 -11.28 -29.37 20.39
C ARG A 408 -10.39 -28.21 19.85
N ARG A 409 -10.33 -27.94 18.55
CA ARG A 409 -9.52 -26.85 17.99
C ARG A 409 -10.36 -25.58 17.85
N SER A 410 -9.96 -24.53 18.54
CA SER A 410 -10.50 -23.19 18.41
C SER A 410 -10.19 -22.62 17.03
N THR A 411 -11.22 -22.46 16.20
CA THR A 411 -11.16 -21.67 14.95
C THR A 411 -11.70 -20.27 15.21
N ALA A 412 -11.40 -19.29 14.34
CA ALA A 412 -11.98 -17.95 14.42
C ALA A 412 -13.52 -17.94 14.46
N CYS A 413 -14.16 -19.02 13.96
CA CYS A 413 -15.59 -19.27 14.05
C CYS A 413 -16.04 -19.60 15.48
N ASN A 414 -15.25 -20.39 16.23
CA ASN A 414 -15.53 -20.82 17.61
C ASN A 414 -15.57 -19.65 18.60
N ILE A 415 -14.99 -18.50 18.23
CA ILE A 415 -14.94 -17.29 19.04
C ILE A 415 -16.26 -16.51 19.01
N CYS A 416 -16.97 -16.57 17.87
CA CYS A 416 -18.29 -15.94 17.71
C CYS A 416 -19.45 -16.94 17.79
N HIS A 417 -19.17 -18.21 17.51
CA HIS A 417 -20.11 -19.33 17.63
C HIS A 417 -19.54 -20.38 18.56
N THR A 418 -19.97 -20.35 19.81
CA THR A 418 -19.62 -21.39 20.81
C THR A 418 -20.14 -22.79 20.42
N ALA A 419 -20.99 -22.88 19.39
CA ALA A 419 -21.26 -24.05 18.58
C ALA A 419 -21.92 -23.59 17.26
N VAL A 420 -21.49 -24.11 16.11
CA VAL A 420 -22.25 -23.95 14.85
C VAL A 420 -23.41 -24.94 14.91
N THR A 421 -24.55 -24.50 15.45
CA THR A 421 -25.73 -25.35 15.69
C THR A 421 -26.70 -25.42 14.52
N SER A 422 -26.40 -24.73 13.41
CA SER A 422 -27.32 -24.63 12.28
C SER A 422 -26.62 -24.77 10.93
N VAL A 423 -27.19 -25.64 10.09
CA VAL A 423 -26.87 -25.77 8.66
C VAL A 423 -27.50 -24.65 7.80
N ASP A 424 -28.34 -23.81 8.41
CA ASP A 424 -28.94 -22.64 7.77
C ASP A 424 -27.92 -21.48 7.76
N THR A 425 -27.27 -21.30 6.61
CA THR A 425 -26.23 -20.29 6.39
C THR A 425 -26.75 -18.85 6.46
N THR A 426 -28.06 -18.63 6.40
CA THR A 426 -28.66 -17.29 6.52
C THR A 426 -28.57 -16.73 7.95
N ARG A 427 -28.34 -17.61 8.94
CA ARG A 427 -28.20 -17.25 10.36
C ARG A 427 -26.76 -17.01 10.80
N TRP A 428 -25.81 -17.05 9.86
CA TRP A 428 -24.40 -16.86 10.15
C TRP A 428 -24.06 -15.34 10.13
N PRO A 429 -23.32 -14.82 11.13
CA PRO A 429 -23.11 -13.39 11.40
C PRO A 429 -22.11 -12.72 10.44
N HIS A 430 -21.82 -13.33 9.30
CA HIS A 430 -20.81 -12.87 8.35
C HIS A 430 -21.42 -11.95 7.28
N GLN A 431 -22.64 -11.45 7.49
CA GLN A 431 -22.87 -10.06 7.15
C GLN A 431 -21.94 -9.22 8.03
N TYR A 432 -20.69 -9.02 7.59
CA TYR A 432 -19.74 -8.12 8.21
C TYR A 432 -20.37 -6.72 8.27
N GLN A 433 -21.09 -6.45 9.36
CA GLN A 433 -21.49 -5.14 9.81
C GLN A 433 -20.46 -4.75 10.85
N TRP A 434 -19.57 -3.84 10.44
CA TRP A 434 -18.83 -3.02 11.39
C TRP A 434 -19.87 -2.38 12.31
N LYS A 435 -19.91 -2.79 13.58
CA LYS A 435 -20.70 -2.06 14.57
C LYS A 435 -20.00 -0.72 14.76
N ASN A 436 -20.55 0.34 14.20
CA ASN A 436 -20.19 1.70 14.58
C ASN A 436 -20.26 1.79 16.11
N ARG A 437 -19.16 2.20 16.73
CA ARG A 437 -19.19 2.85 18.03
C ARG A 437 -18.85 4.30 17.82
#